data_AF-D4ZDD3-F1
#
_entry.id   AF-D4ZDD3-F1
#
_cell.length_a   1.000
_cell.length_b   1.000
_cell.length_c   1.000
_cell.angle_alpha   90.00
_cell.angle_beta   90.00
_cell.angle_gamma   90.00
#
_symmetry.space_group_name_H-M   'P 1'
#
loop_
_entity.id
_entity.type
_entity.pdbx_description
1 polymer ?
#
loop_
_entity_poly.entity_id
_entity_poly.type
_entity_poly.pdbx_seq_one_letter_code
_entity_poly.pdbx_strand_id
1 'polypeptide(L)'
;MSHSKKTRKANENAPKLAPRTKKSDRGLEGKKKKSGNKAGSRHNANMVGGSDGSTSSRKDPRHGSKKAIKLDLPSQVQVIAPKKDQGPKLTDEQKLFKLEEDPRLNQLLDMLEEGKELGQDDQKWLNKTLNQIEALMDRLGITEEEDLGQIVQSTPTVSDDDLLDKFESGADLLKDYQNKD
;
A
#
# COMPACT_ATOMS: atom_id res chain seq x y z
N MET A 1 -85.73 19.65 66.36
CA MET A 1 -84.70 18.70 66.82
C MET A 1 -83.44 18.92 66.01
N SER A 2 -82.31 19.24 66.65
CA SER A 2 -81.03 19.50 65.98
C SER A 2 -80.02 18.38 66.25
N HIS A 3 -79.43 17.82 65.20
CA HIS A 3 -78.40 16.79 65.31
C HIS A 3 -77.02 17.42 65.39
N SER A 4 -76.37 17.34 66.55
CA SER A 4 -74.95 17.65 66.71
C SER A 4 -74.09 16.46 66.27
N LYS A 5 -73.17 16.68 65.33
CA LYS A 5 -72.23 15.65 64.87
C LYS A 5 -70.99 15.64 65.78
N LYS A 6 -70.67 14.48 66.35
CA LYS A 6 -69.46 14.26 67.15
C LYS A 6 -68.21 14.51 66.30
N THR A 7 -67.36 15.46 66.71
CA THR A 7 -66.05 15.69 66.11
C THR A 7 -65.00 14.86 66.85
N ARG A 8 -64.13 14.15 66.12
CA ARG A 8 -63.02 13.39 66.73
C ARG A 8 -61.88 14.35 67.08
N LYS A 9 -61.46 14.38 68.34
CA LYS A 9 -60.24 15.06 68.79
C LYS A 9 -59.04 14.33 68.19
N ALA A 10 -58.23 15.03 67.37
CA ALA A 10 -56.98 14.48 66.88
C ALA A 10 -55.98 14.37 68.05
N ASN A 11 -55.34 13.21 68.18
CA ASN A 11 -54.36 12.91 69.23
C ASN A 11 -53.03 13.63 68.93
N GLU A 12 -52.27 14.02 69.96
CA GLU A 12 -51.04 14.84 69.84
C GLU A 12 -49.88 14.15 69.11
N ASN A 13 -49.95 12.82 68.96
CA ASN A 13 -49.01 12.01 68.18
C ASN A 13 -49.34 11.95 66.67
N ALA A 14 -50.43 12.58 66.21
CA ALA A 14 -50.68 12.71 64.78
C ALA A 14 -49.77 13.79 64.18
N PRO A 15 -49.24 13.60 62.96
CA PRO A 15 -48.39 14.59 62.32
C PRO A 15 -49.15 15.93 62.20
N LYS A 16 -48.64 16.96 62.87
CA LYS A 16 -49.19 18.33 62.81
C LYS A 16 -49.13 18.79 61.36
N LEU A 17 -50.29 19.05 60.74
CA LEU A 17 -50.32 19.60 59.38
C LEU A 17 -49.62 20.97 59.39
N ALA A 18 -48.63 21.14 58.53
CA ALA A 18 -47.90 22.41 58.40
C ALA A 18 -48.88 23.57 58.09
N PRO A 19 -48.63 24.78 58.62
CA PRO A 19 -49.47 25.93 58.38
C PRO A 19 -49.57 26.21 56.87
N ARG A 20 -50.79 26.44 56.39
CA ARG A 20 -51.08 26.61 54.97
C ARG A 20 -50.53 27.95 54.48
N THR A 21 -49.46 27.94 53.69
CA THR A 21 -48.89 29.16 53.09
C THR A 21 -49.91 29.88 52.20
N LYS A 22 -49.89 31.22 52.22
CA LYS A 22 -50.76 32.06 51.38
C LYS A 22 -50.47 31.76 49.91
N LYS A 23 -51.51 31.81 49.05
CA LYS A 23 -51.40 31.40 47.62
C LYS A 23 -50.35 32.21 46.84
N SER A 24 -50.05 33.44 47.26
CA SER A 24 -49.05 34.32 46.65
C SER A 24 -47.60 33.88 46.85
N ASP A 25 -47.30 33.24 48.00
CA ASP A 25 -45.95 32.74 48.32
C ASP A 25 -45.73 31.30 47.83
N ARG A 26 -46.77 30.71 47.24
CA ARG A 26 -46.70 29.39 46.63
C ARG A 26 -46.14 29.57 45.22
N GLY A 27 -44.82 29.67 45.14
CA GLY A 27 -44.11 29.70 43.86
C GLY A 27 -44.66 28.58 42.96
N LEU A 28 -45.05 28.93 41.74
CA LEU A 28 -45.47 27.95 40.76
C LEU A 28 -44.27 27.04 40.52
N GLU A 29 -44.24 25.89 41.19
CA GLU A 29 -43.25 24.86 40.95
C GLU A 29 -43.16 24.68 39.44
N GLY A 30 -41.98 25.01 38.90
CA GLY A 30 -41.74 25.05 37.47
C GLY A 30 -42.24 23.76 36.84
N LYS A 31 -42.89 23.89 35.67
CA LYS A 31 -43.46 22.77 34.91
C LYS A 31 -42.56 21.55 35.05
N LYS A 32 -43.06 20.46 35.66
CA LYS A 32 -42.30 19.22 35.80
C LYS A 32 -41.61 18.91 34.48
N LYS A 33 -40.29 18.64 34.52
CA LYS A 33 -39.52 18.25 33.34
C LYS A 33 -40.30 17.12 32.65
N LYS A 34 -40.74 17.35 31.41
CA LYS A 34 -41.49 16.36 30.65
C LYS A 34 -40.56 15.17 30.43
N SER A 35 -40.75 14.10 31.19
CA SER A 35 -40.16 12.78 30.95
C SER A 35 -40.95 12.13 29.82
N GLY A 36 -40.60 12.45 28.58
CA GLY A 36 -41.23 11.85 27.41
C GLY A 36 -40.87 12.57 26.12
N ASN A 37 -40.81 11.81 25.03
CA ASN A 37 -40.59 12.36 23.69
C ASN A 37 -41.71 13.34 23.32
N LYS A 38 -41.38 14.38 22.54
CA LYS A 38 -42.34 15.37 22.07
C LYS A 38 -43.47 14.68 21.29
N ALA A 39 -44.72 14.99 21.63
CA ALA A 39 -45.87 14.55 20.84
C ALA A 39 -45.69 14.96 19.37
N GLY A 40 -45.94 14.05 18.42
CA GLY A 40 -45.77 14.28 16.98
C GLY A 40 -44.40 13.90 16.39
N SER A 41 -43.43 13.44 17.19
CA SER A 41 -42.08 13.09 16.69
C SER A 41 -42.05 11.93 15.68
N ARG A 42 -43.12 11.15 15.54
CA ARG A 42 -43.16 9.97 14.67
C ARG A 42 -43.27 10.32 13.17
N HIS A 43 -43.78 11.52 12.85
CA HIS A 43 -44.08 11.93 11.47
C HIS A 43 -43.07 12.94 10.91
N ASN A 44 -42.07 13.35 11.71
CA ASN A 44 -41.00 14.24 11.23
C ASN A 44 -39.98 13.44 10.42
N ALA A 45 -40.21 13.33 9.11
CA ALA A 45 -39.28 12.69 8.16
C ALA A 45 -37.87 13.32 8.20
N ASN A 46 -37.74 14.59 8.61
CA ASN A 46 -36.47 15.29 8.75
C ASN A 46 -35.58 14.81 9.91
N MET A 47 -36.04 13.93 10.80
CA MET A 47 -35.18 13.40 11.88
C MET A 47 -34.49 12.07 11.54
N VAL A 48 -34.78 11.48 10.38
CA VAL A 48 -34.14 10.22 9.95
C VAL A 48 -32.72 10.45 9.40
N GLY A 49 -32.29 11.70 9.21
CA GLY A 49 -31.00 12.04 8.59
C GLY A 49 -29.98 12.79 9.45
N GLY A 50 -30.23 12.98 10.76
CA GLY A 50 -29.37 13.84 11.59
C GLY A 50 -29.27 13.36 13.02
N SER A 51 -28.50 12.30 13.25
CA SER A 51 -27.97 12.00 14.58
C SER A 51 -26.46 11.78 14.47
N ASP A 52 -25.73 12.90 14.41
CA ASP A 52 -24.36 12.94 14.91
C ASP A 52 -24.44 12.75 16.42
N GLY A 53 -24.46 11.49 16.81
CA GLY A 53 -24.61 11.04 18.18
C GLY A 53 -23.85 9.74 18.34
N SER A 54 -22.52 9.85 18.32
CA SER A 54 -21.59 8.81 18.76
C SER A 54 -21.92 8.39 20.20
N THR A 55 -22.87 7.47 20.35
CA THR A 55 -22.97 6.63 21.54
C THR A 55 -22.56 5.24 21.09
N SER A 56 -21.36 4.84 21.49
CA SER A 56 -20.83 3.49 21.30
C SER A 56 -21.62 2.50 22.17
N SER A 57 -22.86 2.22 21.78
CA SER A 57 -23.61 1.09 22.30
C SER A 57 -23.09 -0.17 21.63
N ARG A 58 -22.80 -1.22 22.39
CA ARG A 58 -22.46 -2.56 21.87
C ARG A 58 -23.51 -2.96 20.80
N LYS A 59 -23.10 -2.94 19.53
CA LYS A 59 -23.96 -3.35 18.41
C LYS A 59 -24.13 -4.88 18.47
N ASP A 60 -25.36 -5.35 18.32
CA ASP A 60 -25.67 -6.78 18.23
C ASP A 60 -24.93 -7.40 17.02
N PRO A 61 -24.16 -8.49 17.20
CA PRO A 61 -23.48 -9.18 16.10
C PRO A 61 -24.40 -9.63 14.97
N ARG A 62 -25.70 -9.81 15.24
CA ARG A 62 -26.70 -10.22 14.25
C ARG A 62 -27.18 -9.06 13.37
N HIS A 63 -26.89 -7.81 13.75
CA HIS A 63 -27.20 -6.64 12.92
C HIS A 63 -26.03 -6.33 11.99
N GLY A 64 -26.22 -6.57 10.68
CA GLY A 64 -25.24 -6.22 9.67
C GLY A 64 -24.96 -4.71 9.58
N SER A 65 -23.88 -4.35 8.88
CA SER A 65 -23.52 -2.95 8.64
C SER A 65 -24.60 -2.26 7.79
N LYS A 66 -25.32 -1.31 8.40
CA LYS A 66 -26.27 -0.41 7.72
C LYS A 66 -25.68 0.99 7.48
N LYS A 67 -24.35 1.14 7.52
CA LYS A 67 -23.70 2.41 7.20
C LYS A 67 -23.90 2.68 5.71
N ALA A 68 -24.46 3.85 5.37
CA ALA A 68 -24.63 4.26 3.98
C ALA A 68 -23.25 4.35 3.29
N ILE A 69 -23.12 3.67 2.16
CA ILE A 69 -21.94 3.76 1.28
C ILE A 69 -22.20 4.93 0.34
N LYS A 70 -21.28 5.90 0.29
CA LYS A 70 -21.38 7.01 -0.66
C LYS A 70 -21.21 6.48 -2.08
N LEU A 71 -22.15 6.82 -2.96
CA LEU A 71 -22.15 6.45 -4.38
C LEU A 71 -21.54 7.57 -5.23
N ASP A 72 -20.37 8.06 -4.81
CA ASP A 72 -19.65 9.09 -5.58
C ASP A 72 -18.85 8.42 -6.71
N LEU A 73 -18.96 8.93 -7.94
CA LEU A 73 -18.05 8.56 -9.03
C LEU A 73 -16.65 9.07 -8.64
N PRO A 74 -15.57 8.30 -8.86
CA PRO A 74 -14.23 8.72 -8.47
C PRO A 74 -13.81 9.97 -9.25
N SER A 75 -13.96 11.16 -8.66
CA SER A 75 -13.31 12.37 -9.15
C SER A 75 -11.81 12.19 -8.89
N GLN A 76 -11.05 11.95 -9.95
CA GLN A 76 -9.73 11.32 -9.97
C GLN A 76 -9.77 9.83 -9.59
N VAL A 77 -10.05 9.03 -10.61
CA VAL A 77 -9.26 7.81 -10.81
C VAL A 77 -7.79 8.25 -10.74
N GLN A 78 -7.12 7.98 -9.62
CA GLN A 78 -5.68 7.76 -9.69
C GLN A 78 -5.55 6.62 -10.67
N VAL A 79 -5.20 6.96 -11.91
CA VAL A 79 -4.83 5.99 -12.90
C VAL A 79 -3.59 5.35 -12.31
N ILE A 80 -3.78 4.27 -11.56
CA ILE A 80 -2.77 3.26 -11.35
C ILE A 80 -2.55 2.75 -12.77
N ALA A 81 -1.71 3.45 -13.52
CA ALA A 81 -1.26 2.98 -14.81
C ALA A 81 -0.81 1.54 -14.56
N PRO A 82 -1.29 0.57 -15.34
CA PRO A 82 -0.73 -0.77 -15.23
C PRO A 82 0.77 -0.58 -15.33
N LYS A 83 1.52 -1.10 -14.34
CA LYS A 83 2.98 -1.14 -14.40
C LYS A 83 3.26 -1.73 -15.76
N LYS A 84 3.76 -0.91 -16.70
CA LYS A 84 4.17 -1.42 -18.01
C LYS A 84 5.12 -2.55 -17.67
N ASP A 85 4.76 -3.76 -18.08
CA ASP A 85 5.65 -4.90 -18.01
C ASP A 85 6.92 -4.44 -18.70
N GLN A 86 7.93 -4.12 -17.88
CA GLN A 86 9.23 -3.74 -18.39
C GLN A 86 9.63 -4.96 -19.21
N GLY A 87 9.77 -4.78 -20.52
CA GLY A 87 10.21 -5.85 -21.42
C GLY A 87 11.45 -6.54 -20.85
N PRO A 88 11.81 -7.73 -21.37
CA PRO A 88 12.89 -8.54 -20.82
C PRO A 88 14.07 -7.63 -20.48
N LYS A 89 14.36 -7.52 -19.18
CA LYS A 89 15.44 -6.68 -18.69
C LYS A 89 16.70 -7.20 -19.37
N LEU A 90 17.42 -6.34 -20.08
CA LEU A 90 18.71 -6.69 -20.67
C LEU A 90 19.54 -7.38 -19.59
N THR A 91 20.14 -8.53 -19.95
CA THR A 91 21.10 -9.21 -19.08
C THR A 91 22.26 -8.27 -18.82
N ASP A 92 22.96 -8.46 -17.71
CA ASP A 92 24.07 -7.57 -17.34
C ASP A 92 25.21 -7.64 -18.38
N GLU A 93 25.42 -8.80 -19.01
CA GLU A 93 26.29 -8.99 -20.18
C GLU A 93 25.86 -8.11 -21.37
N GLN A 94 24.58 -8.11 -21.72
CA GLN A 94 24.08 -7.29 -22.84
C GLN A 94 24.18 -5.79 -22.54
N LYS A 95 24.08 -5.39 -21.27
CA LYS A 95 24.30 -3.99 -20.87
C LYS A 95 25.77 -3.61 -20.98
N LEU A 96 26.67 -4.50 -20.54
CA LEU A 96 28.12 -4.32 -20.63
C LEU A 96 28.55 -4.15 -22.09
N PHE A 97 28.17 -5.10 -22.95
CA PHE A 97 28.46 -5.08 -24.38
C PHE A 97 28.01 -3.79 -25.07
N LYS A 98 26.80 -3.31 -24.74
CA LYS A 98 26.29 -2.04 -25.29
C LYS A 98 27.07 -0.80 -24.86
N LEU A 99 27.67 -0.81 -23.67
CA LEU A 99 28.50 0.30 -23.19
C LEU A 99 29.87 0.27 -23.86
N GLU A 100 30.44 -0.91 -24.04
CA GLU A 100 31.72 -1.11 -24.73
C GLU A 100 31.64 -0.74 -26.22
N GLU A 101 30.51 -1.02 -26.87
CA GLU A 101 30.26 -0.65 -28.27
C GLU A 101 29.77 0.80 -28.47
N ASP A 102 29.69 1.64 -27.42
CA ASP A 102 29.23 3.02 -27.58
C ASP A 102 30.25 3.85 -28.40
N PRO A 103 29.87 4.37 -29.59
CA PRO A 103 30.79 5.15 -30.42
C PRO A 103 31.30 6.40 -29.72
N ARG A 104 30.53 6.98 -28.79
CA ARG A 104 30.98 8.14 -28.02
C ARG A 104 32.11 7.77 -27.07
N LEU A 105 31.99 6.62 -26.38
CA LEU A 105 33.04 6.15 -25.49
C LEU A 105 34.35 5.96 -26.25
N ASN A 106 34.30 5.27 -27.38
CA ASN A 106 35.46 5.01 -28.23
C ASN A 106 36.12 6.31 -28.73
N GLN A 107 35.34 7.28 -29.21
CA GLN A 107 35.89 8.58 -29.63
C GLN A 107 36.61 9.33 -28.51
N LEU A 108 36.08 9.31 -27.28
CA LEU A 108 36.72 9.98 -26.15
C LEU A 108 38.03 9.28 -25.73
N LEU A 109 38.09 7.95 -25.86
CA LEU A 109 39.30 7.17 -25.63
C LEU A 109 40.35 7.47 -26.71
N ASP A 110 39.97 7.48 -27.99
CA ASP A 110 40.87 7.83 -29.11
C ASP A 110 41.49 9.23 -28.90
N MET A 111 40.68 10.21 -28.49
CA MET A 111 41.18 11.55 -28.17
C MET A 111 42.20 11.56 -27.03
N LEU A 112 42.00 10.72 -26.02
CA LEU A 112 42.92 10.57 -24.89
C LEU A 112 44.23 9.89 -25.32
N GLU A 113 44.16 8.90 -26.20
CA GLU A 113 45.33 8.26 -26.82
C GLU A 113 46.12 9.23 -27.72
N GLU A 114 45.42 10.08 -28.46
CA GLU A 114 46.03 11.18 -29.24
C GLU A 114 46.65 12.28 -28.33
N GLY A 115 46.45 12.21 -27.01
CA GLY A 115 46.96 13.17 -26.04
C GLY A 115 46.20 14.50 -26.02
N LYS A 116 44.97 14.55 -26.54
CA LYS A 116 44.10 15.73 -26.48
C LYS A 116 43.45 15.82 -25.10
N GLU A 117 43.38 17.03 -24.56
CA GLU A 117 42.68 17.28 -23.30
C GLU A 117 41.16 17.23 -23.51
N LEU A 118 40.47 16.45 -22.70
CA LEU A 118 39.01 16.35 -22.68
C LEU A 118 38.41 17.49 -21.85
N GLY A 119 37.24 17.99 -22.28
CA GLY A 119 36.47 18.93 -21.46
C GLY A 119 36.04 18.31 -20.13
N GLN A 120 35.81 19.14 -19.10
CA GLN A 120 35.42 18.66 -17.77
C GLN A 120 34.14 17.80 -17.79
N ASP A 121 33.19 18.13 -18.64
CA ASP A 121 31.92 17.40 -18.75
C ASP A 121 32.09 16.05 -19.43
N ASP A 122 32.93 15.97 -20.46
CA ASP A 122 33.25 14.71 -21.15
C ASP A 122 34.08 13.80 -20.25
N GLN A 123 35.04 14.35 -19.50
CA GLN A 123 35.82 13.57 -18.55
C GLN A 123 34.95 13.03 -17.40
N LYS A 124 33.99 13.81 -16.89
CA LYS A 124 33.00 13.33 -15.90
C LYS A 124 32.12 12.23 -16.48
N TRP A 125 31.69 12.38 -17.73
CA TRP A 125 30.88 11.36 -18.41
C TRP A 125 31.68 10.08 -18.60
N LEU A 126 32.92 10.16 -19.11
CA LEU A 126 33.85 9.04 -19.28
C LEU A 126 34.02 8.28 -17.97
N ASN A 127 34.41 8.96 -16.89
CA ASN A 127 34.61 8.35 -15.59
C ASN A 127 33.34 7.66 -15.07
N LYS A 128 32.16 8.28 -15.27
CA LYS A 128 30.88 7.67 -14.88
C LYS A 128 30.59 6.39 -15.68
N THR A 129 30.87 6.40 -16.98
CA THR A 129 30.67 5.23 -17.85
C THR A 129 31.63 4.11 -17.47
N LEU A 130 32.91 4.41 -17.25
CA LEU A 130 33.90 3.43 -16.79
C LEU A 130 33.53 2.80 -15.44
N ASN A 131 33.11 3.60 -14.46
CA ASN A 131 32.63 3.07 -13.17
C ASN A 131 31.38 2.16 -13.33
N GLN A 132 30.54 2.45 -14.33
CA GLN A 132 29.37 1.62 -14.62
C GLN A 132 29.78 0.29 -15.26
N ILE A 133 30.80 0.29 -16.13
CA ILE A 133 31.40 -0.90 -16.75
C ILE A 133 32.02 -1.78 -15.66
N GLU A 134 32.87 -1.22 -14.79
CA GLU A 134 33.48 -1.92 -13.64
C GLU A 134 32.41 -2.59 -12.77
N ALA A 135 31.39 -1.84 -12.36
CA ALA A 135 30.30 -2.39 -11.55
C ALA A 135 29.45 -3.46 -12.26
N LEU A 136 29.46 -3.53 -13.60
CA LEU A 136 28.84 -4.62 -14.36
C LEU A 136 29.76 -5.84 -14.43
N MET A 137 31.07 -5.64 -14.62
CA MET A 137 32.07 -6.71 -14.59
C MET A 137 32.09 -7.41 -13.23
N ASP A 138 32.05 -6.65 -12.13
CA ASP A 138 31.95 -7.18 -10.76
C ASP A 138 30.72 -8.06 -10.56
N ARG A 139 29.56 -7.65 -11.09
CA ARG A 139 28.31 -8.43 -10.99
C ARG A 139 28.37 -9.72 -11.78
N LEU A 140 29.12 -9.74 -12.86
CA LEU A 140 29.36 -10.92 -13.69
C LEU A 140 30.45 -11.82 -13.10
N GLY A 141 31.20 -11.36 -12.10
CA GLY A 141 32.33 -12.08 -11.52
C GLY A 141 33.56 -12.09 -12.43
N ILE A 142 33.63 -11.15 -13.38
CA ILE A 142 34.79 -10.95 -14.27
C ILE A 142 35.68 -9.91 -13.60
N THR A 143 36.26 -10.25 -12.45
CA THR A 143 37.21 -9.38 -11.76
C THR A 143 38.63 -9.78 -12.13
N GLU A 144 39.49 -8.80 -12.44
CA GLU A 144 40.89 -9.00 -12.85
C GLU A 144 41.71 -9.83 -11.83
N GLU A 145 41.31 -9.86 -10.56
CA GLU A 145 41.96 -10.64 -9.49
C GLU A 145 41.62 -12.14 -9.50
N GLU A 146 40.48 -12.55 -10.07
CA GLU A 146 40.03 -13.95 -10.11
C GLU A 146 40.35 -14.63 -11.46
N ASP A 147 40.66 -13.83 -12.49
CA ASP A 147 40.78 -14.24 -13.89
C ASP A 147 42.00 -15.12 -14.18
N LEU A 148 43.11 -14.92 -13.45
CA LEU A 148 44.30 -15.79 -13.56
C LEU A 148 44.07 -17.19 -12.94
N GLY A 149 43.05 -17.36 -12.09
CA GLY A 149 42.74 -18.63 -11.41
C GLY A 149 41.49 -19.35 -11.93
N GLN A 150 40.51 -18.61 -12.45
CA GLN A 150 39.14 -19.11 -12.70
C GLN A 150 38.77 -19.28 -14.18
N ILE A 151 39.41 -18.57 -15.13
CA ILE A 151 39.23 -18.87 -16.59
C ILE A 151 39.58 -20.32 -16.89
N VAL A 152 40.54 -20.87 -16.15
CA VAL A 152 40.98 -22.26 -16.23
C VAL A 152 39.95 -23.25 -15.64
N GLN A 153 38.94 -22.78 -14.90
CA GLN A 153 37.98 -23.64 -14.17
C GLN A 153 36.54 -23.60 -14.71
N SER A 154 36.09 -22.51 -15.33
CA SER A 154 34.70 -22.35 -15.80
C SER A 154 34.50 -22.67 -17.28
N THR A 155 35.58 -22.72 -18.07
CA THR A 155 35.58 -23.58 -19.24
C THR A 155 35.74 -25.00 -18.68
N PRO A 156 34.78 -25.93 -18.84
CA PRO A 156 35.22 -27.31 -18.86
C PRO A 156 36.31 -27.32 -19.91
N THR A 157 37.53 -27.68 -19.54
CA THR A 157 38.58 -28.04 -20.49
C THR A 157 38.08 -29.32 -21.17
N VAL A 158 37.04 -29.19 -21.99
CA VAL A 158 36.60 -30.21 -22.93
C VAL A 158 37.80 -30.31 -23.83
N SER A 159 38.60 -31.36 -23.63
CA SER A 159 39.75 -31.62 -24.49
C SER A 159 39.27 -31.58 -25.94
N ASP A 160 40.08 -31.10 -26.86
CA ASP A 160 39.74 -31.12 -28.29
C ASP A 160 39.26 -32.52 -28.74
N ASP A 161 39.76 -33.58 -28.10
CA ASP A 161 39.28 -34.96 -28.29
C ASP A 161 37.80 -35.17 -27.90
N ASP A 162 37.31 -34.55 -26.83
CA ASP A 162 35.94 -34.71 -26.34
C ASP A 162 34.96 -33.86 -27.20
N LEU A 163 35.45 -32.76 -27.78
CA LEU A 163 34.75 -32.02 -28.84
C LEU A 163 34.72 -32.82 -30.16
N LEU A 164 35.81 -33.51 -30.49
CA LEU A 164 35.91 -34.37 -31.67
C LEU A 164 34.98 -35.58 -31.56
N ASP A 165 34.95 -36.26 -30.42
CA ASP A 165 34.04 -37.39 -30.15
C ASP A 165 32.56 -36.97 -30.22
N LYS A 166 32.22 -35.78 -29.71
CA LYS A 166 30.86 -35.19 -29.84
C LYS A 166 30.48 -34.97 -31.31
N PHE A 167 31.42 -34.54 -32.14
CA PHE A 167 31.22 -34.33 -33.58
C PHE A 167 31.11 -35.66 -34.35
N GLU A 168 32.00 -36.61 -34.07
CA GLU A 168 32.01 -37.92 -34.71
C GLU A 168 30.78 -38.76 -34.34
N SER A 169 30.34 -38.70 -33.08
CA SER A 169 29.08 -39.33 -32.66
C SER A 169 27.85 -38.70 -33.34
N GLY A 170 27.88 -37.41 -33.65
CA GLY A 170 26.85 -36.73 -34.43
C GLY A 170 26.83 -37.14 -35.92
N ALA A 171 27.98 -37.48 -36.49
CA ALA A 171 28.09 -37.95 -37.87
C ALA A 171 27.43 -39.33 -38.07
N ASP A 172 27.40 -40.17 -37.04
CA ASP A 172 26.72 -41.46 -37.11
C ASP A 172 25.18 -41.30 -37.13
N LEU A 173 24.68 -40.30 -36.40
CA LEU A 173 23.26 -39.94 -36.39
C LEU A 173 22.77 -39.47 -37.77
N LEU A 174 23.64 -38.86 -38.59
CA LEU A 174 23.31 -38.47 -39.96
C LEU A 174 23.19 -39.66 -40.92
N LYS A 175 23.92 -40.76 -40.67
CA LYS A 175 23.80 -42.00 -41.46
C LYS A 175 22.49 -42.73 -41.19
N ASP A 176 21.95 -42.63 -39.98
CA ASP A 176 20.63 -43.17 -39.63
C ASP A 176 19.48 -42.51 -40.41
N TYR A 177 19.66 -41.26 -40.85
CA TYR A 177 18.70 -40.58 -41.72
C TYR A 177 18.90 -40.88 -43.22
N GLN A 178 20.13 -41.18 -43.65
CA GLN A 178 20.41 -41.53 -45.06
C GLN A 178 19.97 -42.95 -45.42
N ASN A 179 19.93 -43.86 -44.45
CA ASN A 179 19.52 -45.26 -44.67
C ASN A 179 18.03 -45.51 -44.38
N LYS A 180 17.22 -44.46 -44.29
CA LYS A 180 15.78 -44.57 -44.02
C LYS A 180 14.98 -44.44 -45.32
N ASP A 181 15.04 -45.49 -46.12
CA ASP A 181 14.04 -45.83 -47.13
C ASP A 181 12.98 -46.78 -46.53
#